data_AF-A0A4R8A1T0-F1
#
_entry.id   AF-A0A4R8A1T0-F1
#
_cell.length_a   1.000
_cell.length_b   1.000
_cell.length_c   1.000
_cell.angle_alpha   90.00
_cell.angle_beta   90.00
_cell.angle_gamma   90.00
#
_symmetry.space_group_name_H-M   'P 1'
#
loop_
_entity.id
_entity.type
_entity.pdbx_description
1 polymer ?
#
loop_
_entity_poly.entity_id
_entity_poly.type
_entity_poly.pdbx_seq_one_letter_code
_entity_poly.pdbx_strand_id
1 'polypeptide(L)'
;MRRGELYRYRDPSGVSGTGVVALLVEFPPNEDGHQWVAVKWLGHNPYIAFWPGIGDLLETHGHLGESEIRWLDPDPFDPEGDPALTNTGLYPL
;
A
#
# COMPACT_ATOMS: atom_id res chain seq x y z
N MET A 1 0.16 4.68 -10.74
CA MET A 1 0.22 4.85 -9.27
C MET A 1 -0.92 4.05 -8.66
N ARG A 2 -0.74 3.51 -7.46
CA ARG A 2 -1.70 2.62 -6.81
C ARG A 2 -2.00 3.12 -5.39
N ARG A 3 -3.28 3.21 -5.02
CA ARG A 3 -3.70 3.61 -3.68
C ARG A 3 -3.88 2.39 -2.79
N GLY A 4 -3.48 2.53 -1.53
CA GLY A 4 -3.67 1.51 -0.51
C GLY A 4 -3.88 2.10 0.86
N GLU A 5 -4.18 1.22 1.81
CA GLU A 5 -4.25 1.50 3.23
C GLU A 5 -3.38 0.50 3.99
N LEU A 6 -2.69 0.97 5.03
CA LEU A 6 -2.01 0.09 5.97
C LEU A 6 -3.03 -0.30 7.04
N TYR A 7 -3.41 -1.58 7.05
CA TYR A 7 -4.30 -2.14 8.05
C TYR A 7 -3.50 -2.88 9.12
N ARG A 8 -3.83 -2.62 10.38
CA ARG A 8 -3.19 -3.21 11.55
C ARG A 8 -4.13 -4.15 12.27
N TYR A 9 -3.75 -5.41 12.35
CA TYR A 9 -4.49 -6.45 13.06
C TYR A 9 -4.33 -6.34 14.57
N ARG A 10 -3.11 -6.08 15.04
CA ARG A 10 -2.79 -5.92 16.45
C ARG A 10 -1.84 -4.76 16.65
N ASP A 11 -1.97 -4.12 17.80
CA ASP A 11 -1.06 -3.07 18.24
C ASP A 11 -0.37 -3.48 19.55
N PRO A 12 0.74 -4.24 19.48
CA PRO A 12 1.52 -4.60 20.66
C PRO A 12 2.07 -3.38 21.41
N SER A 13 2.23 -2.23 20.75
CA SER A 13 2.76 -1.01 21.35
C SER A 13 1.71 -0.24 22.16
N GLY A 14 0.43 -0.40 21.84
CA GLY A 14 -0.68 0.39 22.38
C GLY A 14 -0.71 1.86 21.94
N VAL A 15 0.15 2.26 21.00
CA VAL A 15 0.32 3.66 20.56
C VAL A 15 -0.53 3.99 19.33
N SER A 16 -0.66 3.05 18.40
CA SER A 16 -1.15 3.31 17.04
C SER A 16 -2.60 2.86 16.83
N GLY A 17 -3.10 1.97 17.67
CA GLY A 17 -4.40 1.31 17.51
C GLY A 17 -4.41 0.26 16.40
N THR A 18 -5.59 -0.34 16.23
CA THR A 18 -5.90 -1.35 15.20
C THR A 18 -6.82 -0.79 14.14
N GLY A 19 -6.92 -1.45 12.99
CA GLY A 19 -7.70 -0.99 11.86
C GLY A 19 -6.84 -0.25 10.84
N VAL A 20 -7.44 0.68 10.09
CA VAL A 20 -6.69 1.50 9.14
C VAL A 20 -5.87 2.55 9.88
N VAL A 21 -4.55 2.41 9.83
CA VAL A 21 -3.61 3.28 10.56
C VAL A 21 -2.86 4.24 9.62
N ALA A 22 -2.87 4.00 8.32
CA ALA A 22 -2.34 4.92 7.33
C ALA A 22 -3.03 4.76 5.97
N LEU A 23 -3.02 5.83 5.19
CA LEU A 23 -3.35 5.82 3.76
C LEU A 23 -2.05 5.99 2.97
N LEU A 24 -1.93 5.35 1.81
CA LEU A 24 -0.73 5.46 0.99
C LEU A 24 -1.01 5.51 -0.52
N VAL A 25 -0.04 6.07 -1.23
CA VAL A 25 0.06 6.02 -2.69
C VAL A 25 1.43 5.50 -3.05
N GLU A 26 1.47 4.42 -3.82
CA GLU A 26 2.66 3.89 -4.45
C GLU A 26 2.80 4.49 -5.86
N PHE A 27 3.94 5.11 -6.11
CA PHE A 27 4.28 5.66 -7.41
C PHE A 27 4.89 4.58 -8.31
N PRO A 28 4.73 4.69 -9.64
CA PRO A 28 5.47 3.82 -10.55
C PRO A 28 6.98 4.03 -10.37
N PRO A 29 7.81 3.02 -10.69
CA PRO A 29 9.25 3.20 -10.79
C PRO A 29 9.60 4.35 -11.74
N ASN A 30 10.67 5.10 -11.43
CA ASN A 30 11.24 6.09 -12.33
C ASN A 30 12.12 5.41 -13.41
N GLU A 31 12.76 6.21 -14.28
CA GLU A 31 13.64 5.71 -15.35
C GLU A 31 14.83 4.89 -14.84
N ASP A 32 15.27 5.15 -13.60
CA ASP A 32 16.35 4.42 -12.92
C ASP A 32 15.85 3.17 -12.16
N GLY A 33 14.55 2.88 -12.23
CA GLY A 33 13.92 1.76 -11.51
C GLY A 33 13.62 2.02 -10.03
N HIS A 34 13.89 3.23 -9.52
CA HIS A 34 13.57 3.60 -8.14
C HIS A 34 12.09 3.88 -7.96
N GLN A 35 11.53 3.41 -6.85
CA GLN A 35 10.13 3.60 -6.50
C GLN A 35 10.00 4.45 -5.24
N TRP A 36 8.84 5.10 -5.10
CA TRP A 36 8.50 5.86 -3.91
C TRP A 36 7.08 5.57 -3.45
N VAL A 37 6.87 5.64 -2.14
CA VAL A 37 5.55 5.55 -1.51
C VAL A 37 5.34 6.79 -0.63
N ALA A 38 4.24 7.51 -0.85
CA ALA A 38 3.80 8.55 0.07
C ALA A 38 2.77 7.95 1.04
N VAL A 39 2.97 8.16 2.34
CA VAL A 39 2.12 7.62 3.40
C VAL A 39 1.61 8.75 4.27
N LYS A 40 0.29 8.83 4.46
CA LYS A 40 -0.36 9.67 5.45
C LYS A 40 -0.76 8.82 6.65
N TRP A 41 -0.07 9.02 7.76
CA TRP A 41 -0.39 8.39 9.04
C TRP A 41 -1.66 9.00 9.64
N LEU A 42 -2.53 8.14 10.14
CA LEU A 42 -3.77 8.51 10.82
C LEU A 42 -3.56 8.49 12.34
N GLY A 43 -4.57 8.94 13.09
CA GLY A 43 -4.56 8.95 14.55
C GLY A 43 -4.36 10.35 15.13
N HIS A 44 -3.87 10.41 16.38
CA HIS A 44 -3.82 11.64 17.18
C HIS A 44 -2.83 12.68 16.64
N ASN A 45 -1.70 12.22 16.10
CA ASN A 45 -0.63 13.06 15.55
C ASN A 45 -0.40 12.71 14.08
N PRO A 46 -1.26 13.17 13.15
CA PRO A 46 -1.14 12.82 11.75
C PRO A 46 0.08 13.50 11.11
N TYR A 47 0.80 12.75 10.27
CA TYR A 47 1.91 13.27 9.48
C TYR A 47 2.05 12.53 8.15
N ILE A 48 2.85 13.08 7.24
CA ILE A 48 3.17 12.48 5.95
C ILE A 48 4.63 12.06 5.95
N ALA A 49 4.91 10.87 5.45
CA ALA A 49 6.24 10.34 5.24
C ALA A 49 6.39 9.77 3.83
N PHE A 50 7.63 9.72 3.35
CA PHE A 50 8.00 9.13 2.07
C PHE A 50 8.95 7.96 2.31
N TRP A 51 8.74 6.87 1.58
CA TRP A 51 9.53 5.64 1.67
C TRP A 51 10.07 5.26 0.29
N PRO A 52 11.28 4.68 0.19
CA PRO A 52 11.90 4.28 -1.07
C PRO A 52 11.36 2.94 -1.63
N GLY A 53 10.08 2.64 -1.36
CA GLY A 53 9.43 1.41 -1.75
C GLY A 53 8.40 0.94 -0.72
N ILE A 54 7.51 0.03 -1.13
CA ILE A 54 6.56 -0.60 -0.22
C ILE A 54 7.24 -1.59 0.73
N GLY A 55 8.34 -2.20 0.28
CA GLY A 55 9.15 -3.11 1.07
C GLY A 55 9.73 -2.43 2.31
N ASP A 56 10.36 -1.26 2.15
CA ASP A 56 10.95 -0.48 3.25
C ASP A 56 9.89 -0.03 4.27
N LEU A 57 8.70 0.36 3.78
CA LEU A 57 7.55 0.68 4.63
C LEU A 57 7.16 -0.54 5.49
N LEU A 58 7.04 -1.72 4.89
CA LEU A 58 6.61 -2.94 5.58
C LEU A 58 7.69 -3.55 6.48
N GLU A 59 8.97 -3.40 6.15
CA GLU A 59 10.06 -3.79 7.06
C GLU A 59 9.95 -3.04 8.38
N THR A 60 9.66 -1.73 8.33
CA THR A 60 9.53 -0.91 9.54
C THR A 60 8.16 -1.04 10.21
N HIS A 61 7.08 -1.10 9.43
CA HIS A 61 5.70 -0.94 9.93
C HIS A 61 4.77 -2.13 9.70
N GLY A 62 5.28 -3.20 9.09
CA GLY A 62 4.57 -4.47 8.93
C GLY A 62 4.44 -5.25 10.25
N HIS A 63 5.27 -4.93 11.26
CA HIS A 63 5.25 -5.52 12.60
C HIS A 63 5.15 -7.06 12.56
N LEU A 64 6.04 -7.74 11.81
CA LEU A 64 6.07 -9.20 11.65
C LEU A 64 4.75 -9.82 11.15
N GLY A 65 4.00 -9.10 10.31
CA GLY A 65 2.72 -9.55 9.75
C GLY A 65 1.50 -9.13 10.56
N GLU A 66 1.69 -8.37 11.64
CA GLU A 66 0.57 -7.74 12.36
C GLU A 66 -0.01 -6.53 11.61
N SER A 67 0.56 -6.18 10.45
CA SER A 67 0.02 -5.20 9.52
C SER A 67 0.21 -5.61 8.07
N GLU A 68 -0.72 -5.21 7.21
CA GLU A 68 -0.71 -5.49 5.78
C GLU A 68 -1.13 -4.25 4.99
N ILE A 69 -0.75 -4.22 3.71
CA ILE A 69 -1.31 -3.26 2.76
C ILE A 69 -2.57 -3.86 2.15
N ARG A 70 -3.67 -3.12 2.25
CA ARG A 70 -4.88 -3.39 1.48
C ARG A 70 -4.94 -2.42 0.31
N TRP A 71 -4.81 -2.96 -0.88
CA TRP A 71 -4.85 -2.16 -2.10
C TRP A 71 -6.29 -1.82 -2.48
N LEU A 72 -6.51 -0.55 -2.80
CA LEU A 72 -7.82 -0.02 -3.21
C LEU A 72 -7.98 0.01 -4.73
N ASP A 73 -6.85 -0.04 -5.44
CA ASP A 73 -6.78 -0.08 -6.89
C ASP A 73 -6.21 -1.43 -7.37
N PRO A 74 -6.60 -1.88 -8.57
CA PRO A 74 -5.91 -2.98 -9.26
C PRO A 74 -4.41 -2.73 -9.36
N ASP A 75 -3.64 -3.80 -9.48
CA ASP A 75 -2.21 -3.67 -9.71
C ASP A 75 -1.95 -3.14 -11.13
N PRO A 76 -1.39 -1.94 -11.30
CA PRO A 76 -1.12 -1.42 -12.64
C PRO A 76 0.02 -2.18 -13.35
N PHE A 77 0.76 -3.04 -12.64
CA PHE A 77 1.85 -3.85 -13.16
C PHE A 77 1.51 -5.35 -13.26
N ASP A 78 0.36 -5.75 -12.74
CA ASP A 78 -0.23 -7.08 -12.91
C ASP A 78 -1.68 -6.94 -13.42
N PRO A 79 -1.87 -6.74 -14.75
CA PRO A 79 -3.18 -6.47 -15.34
C PRO A 79 -4.14 -7.67 -15.28
N GLU A 80 -3.67 -8.88 -14.98
CA GLU A 80 -4.53 -10.06 -14.80
C GLU A 80 -5.25 -10.04 -13.43
N GLY A 81 -4.78 -9.22 -12.49
CA GLY A 81 -5.36 -9.06 -11.15
C GLY A 81 -6.53 -8.06 -11.05
N ASP A 82 -6.98 -7.47 -12.17
CA ASP A 82 -8.09 -6.51 -12.16
C ASP A 82 -9.48 -7.21 -12.19
N PRO A 83 -10.29 -7.13 -11.12
CA PRO A 83 -11.64 -7.67 -11.12
C PRO A 83 -12.58 -6.96 -12.13
N ALA A 84 -12.21 -5.78 -12.64
CA ALA A 84 -12.96 -5.08 -13.68
C ALA A 84 -12.63 -5.59 -15.09
N LEU A 85 -11.42 -6.11 -15.34
CA LEU A 85 -11.02 -6.65 -16.66
C LEU A 85 -11.38 -8.12 -16.84
N THR A 86 -11.51 -8.88 -15.76
CA THR A 86 -11.94 -10.30 -15.80
C THR A 86 -13.37 -10.52 -16.30
N ASN A 87 -14.18 -9.46 -16.42
CA ASN A 87 -15.58 -9.56 -16.89
C ASN A 87 -15.84 -8.99 -18.30
N THR A 88 -14.79 -8.55 -19.01
CA THR A 88 -14.89 -8.13 -20.42
C THR A 88 -14.02 -9.03 -21.27
N GLY A 89 -14.61 -10.13 -21.76
CA GLY A 89 -13.94 -11.10 -22.63
C GLY A 89 -13.48 -10.50 -23.96
N LEU A 90 -12.37 -9.79 -23.94
CA LEU A 90 -11.70 -9.25 -25.12
C LEU A 90 -10.20 -9.50 -25.01
N TYR A 91 -9.78 -10.66 -25.48
CA TYR A 91 -8.42 -10.86 -25.98
C TYR A 91 -8.43 -10.60 -27.49
N PRO A 92 -7.56 -9.74 -28.04
CA PRO A 92 -7.04 -9.93 -29.39
C PRO A 92 -5.66 -10.61 -29.33
N LEU A 93 -5.43 -11.45 -30.36
CA LEU A 93 -4.22 -12.22 -30.64
C LEU A 93 -2.97 -11.35 -30.84
#